data_AF-A0A5B9PEY1-F1
#
_entry.id   AF-A0A5B9PEY1-F1
#
_cell.length_a   1.000
_cell.length_b   1.000
_cell.length_c   1.000
_cell.angle_alpha   90.00
_cell.angle_beta   90.00
_cell.angle_gamma   90.00
#
_symmetry.space_group_name_H-M   'P 1'
#
loop_
_entity.id
_entity.type
_entity.pdbx_description
1 polymer ?
#
loop_
_entity_poly.entity_id
_entity_poly.type
_entity_poly.pdbx_seq_one_letter_code
_entity_poly.pdbx_strand_id
1 'polypeptide(L)'
;MTRPSIPPSGECKQDPDREQCPLVCKYNHYESEEDDLTIDAWELKCLECGWRDTIGTRSDEPDPDAKPDFDPTVCPFCKVSGLKPGKNPCADCVSDQPG
;
A
#
# COMPACT_ATOMS: atom_id res chain seq x y z
N MET A 1 14.26 -25.03 -3.50
CA MET A 1 13.43 -23.93 -2.96
C MET A 1 12.85 -23.20 -4.16
N THR A 2 11.57 -23.43 -4.45
CA THR A 2 10.90 -22.85 -5.61
C THR A 2 10.72 -21.36 -5.34
N ARG A 3 11.21 -20.50 -6.25
CA ARG A 3 11.04 -19.05 -6.13
C ARG A 3 9.53 -18.76 -6.21
N PRO A 4 8.94 -18.08 -5.21
CA PRO A 4 7.53 -17.73 -5.26
C PRO A 4 7.23 -16.91 -6.52
N SER A 5 6.12 -17.24 -7.19
CA SER A 5 5.69 -16.53 -8.38
C SER A 5 5.48 -15.05 -8.07
N ILE A 6 5.99 -14.18 -8.93
CA ILE A 6 5.79 -12.73 -8.83
C ILE A 6 4.29 -12.47 -8.98
N PRO A 7 3.63 -11.77 -8.04
CA PRO A 7 2.25 -11.36 -8.25
C PRO A 7 2.20 -10.44 -9.48
N PRO A 8 1.23 -10.59 -10.40
CA PRO A 8 1.10 -9.70 -11.54
C PRO A 8 1.01 -8.25 -11.04
N SER A 9 1.83 -7.38 -11.62
CA SER A 9 1.88 -5.96 -11.28
C SER A 9 0.49 -5.33 -11.43
N GLY A 10 0.04 -4.59 -10.42
CA GLY A 10 -1.17 -3.77 -10.49
C GLY A 10 -2.35 -4.19 -9.60
N GLU A 11 -2.29 -5.35 -8.92
CA GLU A 11 -3.34 -5.75 -7.99
C GLU A 11 -2.74 -6.44 -6.77
N CYS A 12 -2.97 -5.89 -5.56
CA CYS A 12 -2.83 -6.67 -4.34
C CYS A 12 -3.92 -7.72 -4.36
N LYS A 13 -3.62 -8.90 -4.92
CA LYS A 13 -4.54 -10.03 -4.86
C LYS A 13 -4.63 -10.45 -3.40
N GLN A 14 -5.68 -9.99 -2.71
CA GLN A 14 -6.18 -10.59 -1.48
C GLN A 14 -6.79 -11.96 -1.82
N ASP A 15 -6.04 -12.79 -2.53
CA ASP A 15 -6.41 -14.15 -2.93
C ASP A 15 -6.23 -15.09 -1.73
N PRO A 16 -6.91 -16.25 -1.69
CA PRO A 16 -6.65 -17.33 -0.74
C PRO A 16 -5.17 -17.73 -0.63
N ASP A 17 -4.34 -17.43 -1.62
CA ASP A 17 -2.88 -17.64 -1.61
C ASP A 17 -2.08 -16.68 -0.70
N ARG A 18 -2.70 -15.81 0.11
CA ARG A 18 -1.99 -15.04 1.17
C ARG A 18 -1.20 -15.94 2.13
N GLU A 19 -1.56 -17.21 2.27
CA GLU A 19 -0.79 -18.19 3.05
C GLU A 19 0.63 -18.40 2.49
N GLN A 20 0.85 -18.19 1.19
CA GLN A 20 2.16 -18.37 0.55
C GLN A 20 3.00 -17.08 0.49
N CYS A 21 2.39 -15.92 0.70
CA CYS A 21 3.04 -14.60 0.65
C CYS A 21 2.39 -13.63 1.66
N PRO A 22 2.87 -13.56 2.92
CA PRO A 22 2.38 -12.61 3.91
C PRO A 22 2.76 -11.18 3.53
N LEU A 23 1.85 -10.51 2.83
CA LEU A 23 1.97 -9.11 2.44
C LEU A 23 1.66 -8.18 3.62
N VAL A 24 2.54 -7.19 3.80
CA VAL A 24 2.45 -6.09 4.75
C VAL A 24 2.44 -4.81 3.94
N CYS A 25 1.43 -3.96 4.15
CA CYS A 25 1.43 -2.62 3.62
C CYS A 25 1.86 -1.64 4.72
N LYS A 26 2.46 -0.50 4.37
CA LYS A 26 2.87 0.54 5.32
C LYS A 26 2.56 1.89 4.73
N TYR A 27 1.84 2.70 5.50
CA TYR A 27 1.64 4.12 5.20
C TYR A 27 2.76 4.95 5.79
N ASN A 28 3.37 5.85 5.02
CA ASN A 28 4.25 6.89 5.52
C ASN A 28 3.66 8.22 5.07
N HIS A 29 3.59 9.16 6.00
CA HIS A 29 3.10 10.51 5.77
C HIS A 29 4.17 11.48 6.27
N TYR A 30 4.42 12.51 5.49
CA TYR A 30 5.36 13.58 5.82
C TYR A 30 4.76 14.92 5.43
N GLU A 31 4.81 15.86 6.36
CA GLU A 31 4.39 17.25 6.17
C GLU A 31 5.56 18.19 6.52
N SER A 32 5.79 19.18 5.67
CA SER A 32 6.72 20.29 5.89
C SER A 32 5.98 21.62 5.78
N GLU A 33 5.88 22.35 6.89
CA GLU A 33 5.30 23.70 6.90
C GLU A 33 6.21 24.73 6.21
N GLU A 34 7.54 24.54 6.26
CA GLU A 34 8.51 25.46 5.64
C GLU A 34 8.49 25.42 4.11
N ASP A 35 8.26 24.23 3.54
CA ASP A 35 8.28 23.96 2.10
C ASP A 35 6.87 23.84 1.49
N ASP A 36 5.80 24.01 2.28
CA ASP A 36 4.40 23.75 1.90
C ASP A 36 4.23 22.38 1.19
N LEU A 37 4.92 21.37 1.70
CA LEU A 37 5.06 20.06 1.06
C LEU A 37 4.40 18.97 1.90
N THR A 38 3.51 18.21 1.27
CA THR A 38 2.92 16.98 1.80
C THR A 38 3.33 15.81 0.93
N ILE A 39 3.78 14.72 1.56
CA ILE A 39 4.14 13.47 0.90
C ILE A 39 3.41 12.31 1.57
N ASP A 40 2.65 11.59 0.76
CA ASP A 40 1.97 10.35 1.14
C ASP A 40 2.60 9.19 0.39
N ALA A 41 3.10 8.19 1.12
CA ALA A 41 3.81 7.07 0.54
C ALA A 41 3.34 5.72 1.11
N TRP A 42 2.86 4.86 0.21
CA TRP A 42 2.44 3.50 0.50
C TRP A 42 3.51 2.50 0.04
N GLU A 43 3.97 1.65 0.96
CA GLU A 43 4.85 0.53 0.65
C GLU A 43 4.07 -0.78 0.84
N LEU A 44 4.09 -1.69 -0.15
CA LEU A 44 3.61 -3.06 -0.03
C LEU A 44 4.80 -4.00 -0.07
N LYS A 45 4.96 -4.90 0.90
CA LYS A 45 6.09 -5.81 1.02
C LYS A 45 5.65 -7.23 1.37
N CYS A 46 6.21 -8.22 0.70
CA CYS A 46 6.11 -9.63 1.12
C CYS A 46 7.21 -9.97 2.11
N LEU A 47 6.86 -10.56 3.26
CA LEU A 47 7.85 -10.95 4.28
C LEU A 47 8.64 -12.22 3.90
N GLU A 48 8.11 -13.05 3.00
CA GLU A 48 8.74 -14.33 2.62
C GLU A 48 9.66 -14.19 1.40
N CYS A 49 9.16 -13.60 0.30
CA CYS A 49 9.92 -13.50 -0.95
C CYS A 49 10.71 -12.19 -1.12
N GLY A 50 10.46 -11.20 -0.26
CA GLY A 50 11.12 -9.89 -0.29
C GLY A 50 10.66 -8.96 -1.41
N TRP A 51 9.65 -9.34 -2.19
CA TRP A 51 9.03 -8.46 -3.18
C TRP A 51 8.44 -7.22 -2.51
N ARG A 52 8.54 -6.07 -3.18
CA ARG A 52 8.03 -4.78 -2.71
C ARG A 52 7.53 -3.91 -3.85
N ASP A 53 6.55 -3.08 -3.55
CA ASP A 53 6.01 -2.04 -4.44
C ASP A 53 5.78 -0.76 -3.64
N THR A 54 5.93 0.40 -4.28
CA THR A 54 5.86 1.70 -3.60
C THR A 54 5.13 2.72 -4.47
N ILE A 55 4.13 3.36 -3.88
CA ILE A 55 3.36 4.44 -4.50
C ILE A 55 3.53 5.67 -3.63
N GLY A 56 4.04 6.75 -4.20
CA GLY A 56 4.26 8.02 -3.52
C GLY A 56 3.54 9.14 -4.25
N THR A 57 2.89 10.01 -3.48
CA THR A 57 2.23 11.22 -3.98
C THR A 57 2.83 12.41 -3.24
N ARG A 58 3.13 13.47 -4.00
CA ARG A 58 3.67 14.72 -3.47
C ARG A 58 2.70 15.84 -3.82
N SER A 59 2.44 16.75 -2.89
CA SER A 59 1.57 17.91 -3.14
C SER A 59 2.15 18.86 -4.19
N ASP A 60 3.48 18.96 -4.27
CA ASP A 60 4.18 19.84 -5.21
C ASP A 60 4.30 19.26 -6.63
N GLU A 61 4.24 17.94 -6.74
CA GLU A 61 4.26 17.21 -8.02
C GLU A 61 3.02 16.30 -8.11
N PRO A 62 1.83 16.88 -8.36
CA PRO A 62 0.63 16.09 -8.57
C PRO A 62 0.80 15.23 -9.83
N ASP A 63 0.62 13.92 -9.71
CA ASP A 63 0.73 12.99 -10.83
C ASP A 63 -0.37 13.29 -11.87
N PRO A 64 -0.02 13.62 -13.13
CA PRO A 64 -0.98 14.03 -14.15
C PRO A 64 -1.88 12.88 -14.63
N ASP A 65 -1.52 11.63 -14.34
CA ASP A 65 -2.26 10.42 -14.66
C ASP A 65 -3.04 9.88 -13.45
N ALA A 66 -3.00 10.58 -12.30
CA ALA A 66 -3.80 10.25 -11.14
C ALA A 66 -5.29 10.28 -11.50
N LYS A 67 -6.00 9.20 -11.16
CA LYS A 67 -7.45 9.12 -11.35
C LYS A 67 -8.13 10.22 -10.52
N PRO A 68 -9.25 10.78 -11.00
CA PRO A 68 -9.97 11.84 -10.27
C PRO A 68 -10.44 11.41 -8.86
N ASP A 69 -10.61 10.11 -8.63
CA ASP A 69 -10.97 9.51 -7.32
C ASP A 69 -9.77 8.97 -6.53
N PHE A 70 -8.54 9.35 -6.89
CA PHE A 70 -7.34 8.93 -6.17
C PHE A 70 -7.16 9.79 -4.91
N ASP A 71 -7.41 9.19 -3.75
CA ASP A 71 -7.10 9.78 -2.44
C ASP A 71 -5.77 9.20 -1.93
N PRO A 72 -4.71 10.02 -1.77
CA PRO A 72 -3.39 9.55 -1.34
C PRO A 72 -3.39 9.01 0.10
N THR A 73 -4.41 9.33 0.91
CA THR A 73 -4.58 8.82 2.27
C THR A 73 -5.28 7.46 2.35
N VAL A 74 -5.73 6.95 1.19
CA VAL A 74 -6.36 5.63 1.05
C VAL A 74 -5.34 4.65 0.48
N CYS A 75 -5.18 3.49 1.12
CA CYS A 75 -4.26 2.47 0.65
C CYS A 75 -4.61 2.05 -0.79
N PRO A 76 -3.72 2.24 -1.78
CA PRO A 76 -4.01 1.91 -3.17
C PRO A 76 -4.18 0.40 -3.39
N PHE A 77 -3.64 -0.42 -2.48
CA PHE A 77 -3.61 -1.87 -2.54
C PHE A 77 -4.87 -2.53 -1.94
N CYS A 78 -5.29 -2.12 -0.74
CA CYS A 78 -6.42 -2.74 -0.02
C CYS A 78 -7.59 -1.80 0.27
N LYS A 79 -7.53 -0.54 -0.19
CA LYS A 79 -8.58 0.49 -0.06
C LYS A 79 -8.97 0.88 1.37
N VAL A 80 -8.18 0.47 2.36
CA VAL A 80 -8.33 0.92 3.76
C VAL A 80 -7.83 2.36 3.90
N SER A 81 -8.58 3.19 4.61
CA SER A 81 -8.30 4.60 4.86
C SER A 81 -8.18 4.90 6.36
N GLY A 82 -7.81 6.13 6.73
CA GLY A 82 -7.78 6.57 8.14
C GLY A 82 -6.68 5.91 8.99
N LEU A 83 -5.65 5.38 8.34
CA LEU A 83 -4.53 4.75 9.03
C LEU A 83 -3.58 5.78 9.61
N LYS A 84 -3.09 5.50 10.81
CA LYS A 84 -1.94 6.24 11.34
C LYS A 84 -0.67 5.87 10.56
N PRO A 85 0.25 6.82 10.35
CA PRO A 85 1.55 6.52 9.76
C PRO A 85 2.25 5.36 10.49
N GLY A 86 2.90 4.49 9.71
CA GLY A 86 3.57 3.28 10.20
C GLY A 86 2.64 2.10 10.51
N LYS A 87 1.32 2.22 10.31
CA LYS A 87 0.38 1.10 10.47
C LYS A 87 0.32 0.23 9.22
N ASN A 88 0.08 -1.06 9.46
CA ASN A 88 -0.13 -2.05 8.42
C ASN A 88 -1.62 -2.34 8.25
N PRO A 89 -2.30 -1.81 7.21
CA PRO A 89 -3.72 -2.10 7.02
C PRO A 89 -3.98 -3.58 6.77
N CYS A 90 -3.04 -4.28 6.14
CA CYS A 90 -3.20 -5.67 5.78
C CYS A 90 -3.20 -6.62 7.01
N ALA A 91 -2.83 -6.13 8.20
CA ALA A 91 -2.92 -6.88 9.45
C ALA A 91 -4.37 -6.94 9.96
N ASP A 92 -5.14 -5.86 9.82
CA ASP A 92 -6.52 -5.77 10.28
C ASP A 92 -7.53 -6.34 9.26
N CYS A 93 -7.16 -6.45 7.97
CA CYS A 93 -8.03 -7.01 6.93
C CYS A 93 -8.28 -8.53 7.03
N VAL A 94 -7.67 -9.25 7.99
CA VAL A 94 -7.81 -10.72 8.09
C VAL A 94 -9.10 -11.13 8.82
N SER A 95 -9.82 -10.17 9.42
CA SER A 95 -10.98 -10.45 10.28
C SER A 95 -12.35 -10.24 9.63
N ASP A 96 -12.40 -9.71 8.40
CA ASP A 96 -13.67 -9.41 7.70
C ASP A 96 -13.74 -10.15 6.35
N GLN A 97 -13.86 -11.48 6.41
CA GLN A 97 -14.46 -12.23 5.29
C GLN A 97 -15.66 -13.00 5.86
N PRO A 98 -16.89 -12.74 5.40
CA PRO A 98 -18.00 -13.65 5.69
C PRO A 98 -17.70 -14.98 5.00
N GLY A 99 -17.75 -16.05 5.78
CA GLY A 99 -17.61 -17.43 5.28
C GLY A 99 -18.73 -17.87 4.36
#